data_AF-A0A453ICW7-F1
#
_entry.id   AF-A0A453ICW7-F1
#
_cell.length_a   1.000
_cell.length_b   1.000
_cell.length_c   1.000
_cell.angle_alpha   90.00
_cell.angle_beta   90.00
_cell.angle_gamma   90.00
#
_symmetry.space_group_name_H-M   'P 1'
#
loop_
_entity.id
_entity.type
_entity.pdbx_description
1 polymer ?
#
loop_
_entity_poly.entity_id
_entity_poly.type
_entity_poly.pdbx_seq_one_letter_code
_entity_poly.pdbx_strand_id
1 'polypeptide(L)'
;VMQGLAKSIAWDGEGATCLIEVTVTGANNEADAAKIARSVAASSLVKAAVFGRDPNWGRIACSVGYSGIHFDADQLDISLGVIPLMKNGQPLPFDRSAASKYLKDAGDIHGTVNIDVSVGNGGGTGKAWGCDLSYKYVEINAEYTT
;
A
#
# COMPACT_ATOMS: atom_id res chain seq x y z
N VAL A 1 19.91 9.29 -3.63
CA VAL A 1 20.64 8.00 -3.76
C VAL A 1 20.02 6.92 -2.88
N MET A 2 20.02 7.05 -1.54
CA MET A 2 19.51 6.02 -0.62
C MET A 2 18.05 5.61 -0.86
N GLN A 3 17.15 6.57 -1.10
CA GLN A 3 15.75 6.27 -1.43
C GLN A 3 15.61 5.46 -2.75
N GLY A 4 16.44 5.75 -3.75
CA GLY A 4 16.44 5.00 -5.00
C GLY A 4 16.82 3.55 -4.79
N LEU A 5 17.88 3.30 -4.01
CA LEU A 5 18.31 1.94 -3.64
C LEU A 5 17.24 1.19 -2.83
N ALA A 6 16.60 1.87 -1.86
CA ALA A 6 15.53 1.27 -1.08
C ALA A 6 14.34 0.84 -1.96
N LYS A 7 13.96 1.67 -2.95
CA LYS A 7 12.94 1.30 -3.94
C LYS A 7 13.39 0.13 -4.80
N SER A 8 14.64 0.12 -5.26
CA SER A 8 15.19 -1.00 -6.05
C SER A 8 15.15 -2.32 -5.29
N ILE A 9 15.46 -2.33 -4.00
CA ILE A 9 15.35 -3.55 -3.16
C ILE A 9 13.90 -4.03 -3.08
N ALA A 10 12.95 -3.12 -2.84
CA ALA A 10 11.53 -3.49 -2.78
C ALA A 10 11.00 -3.97 -4.14
N TRP A 11 11.46 -3.36 -5.23
CA TRP A 11 11.10 -3.72 -6.59
C TRP A 11 11.66 -5.09 -7.02
N ASP A 12 12.84 -5.45 -6.52
CA ASP A 12 13.49 -6.75 -6.69
C ASP A 12 13.14 -7.76 -5.59
N GLY A 13 11.98 -7.58 -4.95
CA GLY A 13 11.48 -8.55 -3.98
C GLY A 13 11.27 -9.93 -4.63
N GLU A 14 11.54 -11.00 -3.89
CA GLU A 14 11.42 -12.36 -4.42
C GLU A 14 10.01 -12.66 -4.95
N GLY A 15 9.91 -12.90 -6.26
CA GLY A 15 8.64 -13.13 -6.94
C GLY A 15 7.72 -11.90 -7.04
N ALA A 16 8.20 -10.68 -6.77
CA ALA A 16 7.44 -9.46 -6.92
C ALA A 16 7.04 -9.22 -8.39
N THR A 17 5.82 -8.70 -8.60
CA THR A 17 5.33 -8.28 -9.93
C THR A 17 5.08 -6.77 -10.03
N CYS A 18 5.13 -6.07 -8.91
CA CYS A 18 5.09 -4.61 -8.89
C CYS A 18 5.64 -4.06 -7.57
N LEU A 19 6.11 -2.81 -7.60
CA LEU A 19 6.38 -2.02 -6.41
C LEU A 19 5.09 -1.44 -5.85
N ILE A 20 4.98 -1.43 -4.52
CA ILE A 20 3.94 -0.71 -3.78
C ILE A 20 4.61 0.50 -3.11
N GLU A 21 4.14 1.71 -3.43
CA GLU A 21 4.50 2.94 -2.71
C GLU A 21 3.30 3.39 -1.89
N VAL A 22 3.47 3.43 -0.57
CA VAL A 22 2.45 3.96 0.35
C VAL A 22 2.88 5.34 0.82
N THR A 23 2.03 6.34 0.62
CA THR A 23 2.20 7.69 1.18
C THR A 23 1.13 7.94 2.23
N VAL A 24 1.55 8.42 3.40
CA VAL A 24 0.66 8.82 4.49
C VAL A 24 0.83 10.30 4.78
N THR A 25 -0.28 11.02 4.89
CA THR A 25 -0.33 12.43 5.28
C THR A 25 -1.30 12.66 6.44
N GLY A 26 -1.24 13.83 7.07
CA GLY A 26 -2.23 14.20 8.08
C GLY A 26 -1.95 13.66 9.48
N ALA A 27 -0.83 12.96 9.69
CA ALA A 27 -0.44 12.43 10.99
C ALA A 27 0.14 13.53 11.90
N ASN A 28 0.27 13.24 13.19
CA ASN A 28 0.80 14.21 14.16
C ASN A 28 2.26 14.59 13.88
N ASN A 29 3.06 13.64 13.40
CA ASN A 29 4.47 13.82 13.05
C ASN A 29 4.89 12.80 11.98
N GLU A 30 6.09 12.95 11.44
CA GLU A 30 6.64 12.08 10.39
C GLU A 30 6.85 10.63 10.85
N ALA A 31 7.22 10.42 12.11
CA ALA A 31 7.46 9.07 12.65
C ALA A 31 6.16 8.25 12.68
N ASP A 32 5.06 8.88 13.08
CA ASP A 32 3.71 8.31 13.08
C ASP A 32 3.25 8.00 11.65
N ALA A 33 3.38 8.96 10.73
CA ALA A 33 3.04 8.75 9.32
C ALA A 33 3.85 7.59 8.70
N ALA A 34 5.16 7.53 8.97
CA ALA A 34 6.02 6.48 8.48
C ALA A 34 5.68 5.10 9.08
N LYS A 35 5.22 5.05 10.34
CA LYS A 35 4.75 3.81 10.97
C LYS A 35 3.48 3.29 10.32
N ILE A 36 2.51 4.18 10.04
CA ILE A 36 1.30 3.83 9.29
C ILE A 36 1.67 3.33 7.89
N ALA A 37 2.52 4.06 7.16
CA ALA A 37 2.92 3.69 5.81
C ALA A 37 3.55 2.30 5.76
N ARG A 38 4.46 2.00 6.71
CA ARG A 38 5.06 0.66 6.85
C ARG A 38 4.04 -0.42 7.19
N SER A 39 3.06 -0.11 8.04
CA SER A 39 1.98 -1.06 8.40
C SER A 39 1.19 -1.52 7.17
N VAL A 40 0.86 -0.58 6.28
CA VAL A 40 0.17 -0.87 5.01
C VAL A 40 1.07 -1.65 4.05
N ALA A 41 2.30 -1.18 3.83
CA ALA A 41 3.25 -1.79 2.89
C ALA A 41 3.66 -3.22 3.30
N ALA A 42 3.70 -3.53 4.61
CA ALA A 42 4.04 -4.84 5.14
C ALA A 42 2.85 -5.81 5.26
N SER A 43 1.61 -5.33 5.05
CA SER A 43 0.42 -6.15 5.24
C SER A 43 0.31 -7.25 4.19
N SER A 44 0.39 -8.52 4.60
CA SER A 44 0.22 -9.67 3.68
C SER A 44 -1.10 -9.62 2.92
N LEU A 45 -2.18 -9.13 3.55
CA LEU A 45 -3.48 -9.00 2.91
C LEU A 45 -3.47 -7.91 1.82
N VAL A 46 -2.85 -6.76 2.07
CA VAL A 46 -2.70 -5.70 1.06
C VAL A 46 -1.83 -6.20 -0.09
N LYS A 47 -0.67 -6.79 0.22
CA LYS A 47 0.26 -7.36 -0.78
C LYS A 47 -0.42 -8.41 -1.66
N ALA A 48 -1.23 -9.30 -1.08
CA ALA A 48 -1.99 -10.30 -1.82
C ALA A 48 -3.13 -9.70 -2.65
N ALA A 49 -3.80 -8.64 -2.15
CA ALA A 49 -4.84 -7.95 -2.92
C ALA A 49 -4.26 -7.25 -4.15
N VAL A 50 -3.10 -6.60 -4.00
CA VAL A 50 -2.38 -5.97 -5.11
C VAL A 50 -1.94 -7.00 -6.14
N PHE A 51 -1.40 -8.15 -5.72
CA PHE A 51 -1.08 -9.25 -6.63
C PHE A 51 -2.33 -9.76 -7.38
N GLY A 52 -3.43 -9.98 -6.65
CA GLY A 52 -4.72 -10.43 -7.19
C GLY A 52 -5.48 -9.37 -7.99
N ARG A 53 -4.94 -8.16 -8.15
CA ARG A 53 -5.58 -7.03 -8.84
C ARG A 53 -6.94 -6.66 -8.25
N ASP A 54 -7.10 -6.86 -6.94
CA ASP A 54 -8.32 -6.56 -6.18
C ASP A 54 -8.17 -5.19 -5.47
N PRO A 55 -8.95 -4.16 -5.84
CA PRO A 55 -8.89 -2.83 -5.22
C PRO A 55 -9.56 -2.81 -3.83
N ASN A 56 -8.97 -3.56 -2.90
CA ASN A 56 -9.55 -3.85 -1.60
C ASN A 56 -9.15 -2.80 -0.53
N TRP A 57 -9.87 -1.67 -0.52
CA TRP A 57 -9.66 -0.61 0.47
C TRP A 57 -9.85 -1.09 1.92
N GLY A 58 -10.67 -2.11 2.16
CA GLY A 58 -10.91 -2.64 3.52
C GLY A 58 -9.66 -3.21 4.15
N ARG A 59 -8.82 -3.90 3.35
CA ARG A 59 -7.51 -4.39 3.79
C ARG A 59 -6.54 -3.26 4.10
N ILE A 60 -6.57 -2.18 3.30
CA ILE A 60 -5.76 -0.98 3.52
C ILE A 60 -6.21 -0.31 4.84
N ALA A 61 -7.51 -0.03 5.00
CA ALA A 61 -8.06 0.57 6.22
C ALA A 61 -7.75 -0.26 7.48
N CYS A 62 -7.87 -1.59 7.40
CA CYS A 62 -7.49 -2.49 8.48
C CYS A 62 -6.02 -2.32 8.87
N SER A 63 -5.11 -2.26 7.88
CA SER A 63 -3.68 -2.06 8.12
C SER A 63 -3.31 -0.68 8.68
N VAL A 64 -4.07 0.35 8.34
CA VAL A 64 -3.96 1.65 9.00
C VAL A 64 -4.43 1.55 10.45
N GLY A 65 -5.57 0.88 10.70
CA GLY A 65 -6.16 0.73 12.03
C GLY A 65 -5.28 -0.03 13.03
N TYR A 66 -4.61 -1.10 12.62
CA TYR A 66 -3.70 -1.84 13.52
C TYR A 66 -2.28 -1.27 13.58
N SER A 67 -1.98 -0.14 12.92
CA SER A 67 -0.63 0.48 12.89
C SER A 67 -0.09 0.88 14.27
N GLY A 68 -0.98 0.95 15.28
CA GLY A 68 -0.64 1.39 16.63
C GLY A 68 -0.36 2.89 16.72
N ILE A 69 -0.89 3.68 15.77
CA ILE A 69 -0.98 5.14 15.82
C ILE A 69 -2.43 5.53 15.99
N HIS A 70 -2.70 6.47 16.90
CA HIS A 70 -4.04 6.99 17.12
C HIS A 70 -4.38 8.10 16.12
N PHE A 71 -5.54 8.00 15.49
CA PHE A 71 -6.14 8.98 14.60
C PHE A 71 -7.67 8.82 14.66
N ASP A 72 -8.38 9.81 14.17
CA ASP A 72 -9.84 9.78 14.06
C ASP A 72 -10.25 9.02 12.80
N ALA A 73 -11.04 7.95 12.95
CA ALA A 73 -11.48 7.12 11.83
C ALA A 73 -12.31 7.90 10.80
N ASP A 74 -13.04 8.94 11.24
CA ASP A 74 -13.83 9.81 10.37
C ASP A 74 -12.97 10.79 9.57
N GLN A 75 -11.66 10.78 9.77
CA GLN A 75 -10.69 11.56 8.98
C GLN A 75 -9.85 10.69 8.04
N LEU A 76 -10.15 9.39 7.94
CA LEU A 76 -9.45 8.46 7.07
C LEU A 76 -9.88 8.63 5.62
N ASP A 77 -8.92 8.96 4.76
CA ASP A 77 -9.07 8.91 3.31
C ASP A 77 -8.11 7.89 2.72
N ILE A 78 -8.56 7.16 1.69
CA ILE A 78 -7.73 6.19 0.97
C ILE A 78 -7.94 6.37 -0.52
N SER A 79 -6.84 6.49 -1.26
CA SER A 79 -6.82 6.48 -2.72
C SER A 79 -5.87 5.42 -3.26
N LEU A 80 -6.22 4.86 -4.41
CA LEU A 80 -5.39 3.92 -5.16
C LEU A 80 -5.05 4.58 -6.51
N GLY A 81 -3.82 5.04 -6.64
CA GLY A 81 -3.44 5.97 -7.70
C GLY A 81 -4.35 7.20 -7.68
N VAL A 82 -5.00 7.48 -8.80
CA VAL A 82 -5.93 8.63 -8.93
C VAL A 82 -7.37 8.30 -8.49
N ILE A 83 -7.63 7.07 -8.02
CA ILE A 83 -8.97 6.58 -7.75
C ILE A 83 -9.25 6.67 -6.24
N PRO A 84 -10.11 7.60 -5.79
CA PRO A 84 -10.49 7.68 -4.38
C PRO A 84 -11.39 6.48 -4.03
N LEU A 85 -11.05 5.78 -2.95
CA LEU A 85 -11.77 4.59 -2.47
C LEU A 85 -12.55 4.85 -1.17
N MET A 86 -12.04 5.73 -0.33
CA MET A 86 -12.63 6.11 0.96
C MET A 86 -12.41 7.59 1.21
N LYS A 87 -13.42 8.24 1.80
CA LYS A 87 -13.37 9.63 2.23
C LYS A 87 -14.06 9.78 3.57
N ASN A 88 -13.43 10.49 4.50
CA ASN A 88 -13.95 10.75 5.85
C ASN A 88 -14.41 9.46 6.56
N GLY A 89 -13.60 8.39 6.50
CA GLY A 89 -13.91 7.09 7.09
C GLY A 89 -14.98 6.26 6.37
N GLN A 90 -15.60 6.80 5.32
CA GLN A 90 -16.70 6.15 4.60
C GLN A 90 -16.27 5.69 3.20
N PRO A 91 -16.67 4.49 2.76
CA PRO A 91 -16.36 4.01 1.42
C PRO A 91 -17.07 4.87 0.36
N LEU A 92 -16.36 5.16 -0.72
CA LEU A 92 -16.92 5.86 -1.87
C LEU A 92 -17.39 4.87 -2.94
N PRO A 93 -18.42 5.20 -3.73
CA PRO A 93 -18.66 4.50 -4.99
C PRO A 93 -17.48 4.78 -5.94
N PHE A 94 -16.88 3.72 -6.48
CA PHE A 94 -15.80 3.83 -7.47
C PHE A 94 -15.95 2.75 -8.54
N ASP A 95 -15.36 2.99 -9.71
CA ASP A 95 -15.30 1.99 -10.77
C ASP A 95 -14.26 0.91 -10.41
N ARG A 96 -14.76 -0.24 -9.95
CA ARG A 96 -13.94 -1.41 -9.61
C ARG A 96 -13.15 -1.95 -10.80
N SER A 97 -13.71 -1.90 -12.00
CA SER A 97 -13.05 -2.38 -13.21
C SER A 97 -11.86 -1.49 -13.55
N ALA A 98 -12.05 -0.16 -13.48
CA ALA A 98 -10.96 0.80 -13.67
C ALA A 98 -9.85 0.64 -12.63
N ALA A 99 -10.21 0.44 -11.35
CA ALA A 99 -9.23 0.24 -10.28
C ALA A 99 -8.47 -1.09 -10.40
N SER A 100 -9.15 -2.17 -10.77
CA SER A 100 -8.51 -3.45 -11.07
C SER A 100 -7.59 -3.35 -12.29
N LYS A 101 -8.02 -2.61 -13.33
CA LYS A 101 -7.20 -2.31 -14.51
C LYS A 101 -5.94 -1.53 -14.12
N TYR A 102 -6.05 -0.52 -13.25
CA TYR A 102 -4.89 0.23 -12.76
C TYR A 102 -3.86 -0.70 -12.08
N LEU A 103 -4.31 -1.59 -11.20
CA LEU A 103 -3.44 -2.59 -10.56
C LEU A 103 -2.80 -3.53 -11.57
N LYS A 104 -3.59 -3.97 -12.57
CA LYS A 104 -3.13 -4.87 -13.62
C LYS A 104 -2.06 -4.20 -14.49
N ASP A 105 -2.33 -2.99 -14.97
CA ASP A 105 -1.41 -2.22 -15.81
C ASP A 105 -0.08 -2.01 -15.08
N ALA A 106 -0.12 -1.69 -13.78
CA ALA A 106 1.08 -1.57 -12.96
C ALA A 106 1.83 -2.91 -12.85
N GLY A 107 1.14 -4.02 -12.68
CA GLY A 107 1.76 -5.35 -12.65
C GLY A 107 2.37 -5.80 -13.98
N ASP A 108 1.66 -5.59 -15.09
CA ASP A 108 2.06 -6.06 -16.42
C ASP A 108 3.37 -5.41 -16.90
N ILE A 109 3.67 -4.20 -16.41
CA ILE A 109 4.89 -3.46 -16.74
C ILE A 109 5.95 -3.51 -15.63
N HIS A 110 5.73 -4.31 -14.57
CA HIS A 110 6.55 -4.32 -13.37
C HIS A 110 6.75 -2.90 -12.79
N GLY A 111 5.66 -2.15 -12.72
CA GLY A 111 5.58 -0.74 -12.36
C GLY A 111 5.32 -0.48 -10.87
N THR A 112 4.75 0.69 -10.58
CA THR A 112 4.44 1.11 -9.20
C THR A 112 2.94 1.27 -8.99
N VAL A 113 2.43 0.65 -7.93
CA VAL A 113 1.11 0.89 -7.37
C VAL A 113 1.23 1.91 -6.25
N ASN A 114 0.56 3.05 -6.40
CA ASN A 114 0.52 4.11 -5.40
C ASN A 114 -0.71 3.94 -4.51
N ILE A 115 -0.50 3.95 -3.20
CA ILE A 115 -1.55 3.96 -2.19
C ILE A 115 -1.37 5.22 -1.35
N ASP A 116 -2.33 6.13 -1.42
CA ASP A 116 -2.30 7.38 -0.66
C ASP A 116 -3.32 7.30 0.47
N VAL A 117 -2.87 7.60 1.69
CA VAL A 117 -3.67 7.56 2.92
C VAL A 117 -3.58 8.91 3.62
N SER A 118 -4.72 9.51 3.94
CA SER A 118 -4.77 10.66 4.85
C SER A 118 -5.41 10.23 6.16
N VAL A 119 -4.81 10.59 7.29
CA VAL A 119 -5.32 10.23 8.64
C VAL A 119 -5.67 11.46 9.50
N GLY A 120 -5.84 12.62 8.87
CA GLY A 120 -6.22 13.86 9.54
C GLY A 120 -5.56 15.10 8.94
N ASN A 121 -5.43 16.14 9.76
CA ASN A 121 -4.93 17.46 9.36
C ASN A 121 -3.58 17.82 10.02
N GLY A 122 -2.89 16.85 10.62
CA GLY A 122 -1.56 17.06 11.19
C GLY A 122 -0.48 17.29 10.12
N GLY A 123 0.66 17.87 10.51
CA GLY A 123 1.76 18.18 9.59
C GLY A 123 2.66 17.01 9.21
N GLY A 124 2.45 15.83 9.80
CA GLY A 124 3.26 14.64 9.59
C GLY A 124 3.00 13.99 8.23
N THR A 125 4.09 13.68 7.51
CA THR A 125 4.05 12.91 6.27
C THR A 125 5.08 11.79 6.31
N GLY A 126 4.79 10.68 5.61
CA GLY A 126 5.64 9.51 5.63
C GLY A 126 5.42 8.64 4.40
N LYS A 127 6.48 7.95 3.97
CA LYS A 127 6.44 7.00 2.86
C LYS A 127 7.03 5.66 3.25
N ALA A 128 6.49 4.60 2.66
CA ALA A 128 7.05 3.26 2.74
C ALA A 128 6.94 2.56 1.39
N TRP A 129 7.86 1.63 1.15
CA TRP A 129 7.90 0.82 -0.06
C TRP A 129 7.85 -0.65 0.28
N GLY A 130 7.17 -1.41 -0.56
CA GLY A 130 7.14 -2.86 -0.53
C GLY A 130 6.86 -3.39 -1.93
N CYS A 131 6.59 -4.69 -2.03
CA CYS A 131 6.11 -5.35 -3.24
C CYS A 131 4.80 -6.05 -2.98
N ASP A 132 4.19 -6.65 -3.98
CA ASP A 132 3.07 -7.57 -3.82
C ASP A 132 3.51 -8.94 -3.23
N LEU A 133 2.56 -9.86 -3.03
CA LEU A 133 2.81 -11.21 -2.51
C LEU A 133 2.28 -12.23 -3.53
N SER A 134 3.18 -12.76 -4.35
CA SER A 134 2.83 -13.68 -5.43
C SER A 134 2.97 -15.15 -5.01
N TYR A 135 2.48 -16.05 -5.86
CA TYR A 135 2.76 -17.49 -5.72
C TYR A 135 4.27 -17.81 -5.82
N LYS A 136 5.01 -17.05 -6.65
CA LYS A 136 6.44 -17.27 -6.86
C LYS A 136 7.25 -17.02 -5.60
N TYR A 137 6.82 -16.07 -4.76
CA TYR A 137 7.43 -15.86 -3.45
C TYR A 137 7.37 -17.13 -2.59
N VAL A 138 6.21 -17.79 -2.55
CA VAL A 138 6.02 -19.03 -1.78
C VAL A 138 6.83 -20.16 -2.38
N GLU A 139 6.83 -20.32 -3.71
CA GLU A 139 7.63 -21.33 -4.42
C GLU A 139 9.12 -21.20 -4.08
N ILE A 140 9.70 -20.00 -4.21
CA ILE A 140 11.12 -19.73 -3.93
C ILE A 140 11.47 -20.11 -2.48
N ASN A 141 10.65 -19.68 -1.52
CA ASN A 141 10.95 -19.86 -0.10
C ASN A 141 10.52 -21.21 0.49
N ALA A 142 9.76 -22.02 -0.26
CA ALA A 142 9.37 -23.36 0.15
C ALA A 142 10.25 -24.45 -0.47
N GLU A 143 10.72 -24.25 -1.71
CA GLU A 143 11.49 -25.26 -2.45
C GLU A 143 13.00 -25.14 -2.23
N TYR A 144 13.49 -23.95 -1.88
CA TYR A 144 14.91 -23.70 -1.62
C TYR A 144 15.15 -23.37 -0.15
N THR A 145 16.29 -23.83 0.39
CA THR A 145 16.82 -23.28 1.64
C THR A 145 17.59 -22.01 1.28
N THR A 146 17.01 -20.86 1.60
CA THR A 146 17.60 -19.53 1.39
C THR A 146 18.18 -18.95 2.67
#